data_AF-A0A848Y9P1-F1
#
_entry.id   AF-A0A848Y9P1-F1
#
_cell.length_a   1.000
_cell.length_b   1.000
_cell.length_c   1.000
_cell.angle_alpha   90.00
_cell.angle_beta   90.00
_cell.angle_gamma   90.00
#
_symmetry.space_group_name_H-M   'P 1'
#
loop_
_entity.id
_entity.type
_entity.pdbx_description
1 polymer ?
#
loop_
_entity_poly.entity_id
_entity_poly.type
_entity_poly.pdbx_seq_one_letter_code
_entity_poly.pdbx_strand_id
1 'polypeptide(L)'
;MVHIVDIHRHPLKGWTPESLKRVKLKTSGGLPFDRHFAFTNGRREEQPKPGGWVQARTFLQLTFFPELAAFRCGLDDAGVLTMSAPDGSSAQATAGKPESFGAADAFIQSHFEPGPYGAPRLVEQISGHGHWDFTDTRISIINLATVRVIAEAAGHPLERERFRGNLYIDGLEPWEEFSWPGRQLTIGDLRLDVLRPVQRCAMTSTEPGTGERAFDLPAIMNTTFGHNFCGVYARVGAGGEIAQGDEIICGEGLVLDPHADLPERAADPALWPRFAAFEPIGHGLMKFSSTQAGWPLLEGSAGLGMRILRMGPDESPDRAPIVEMRPDGVLCHVSSPLPKQGPALVSGPFGRR
;
A
#
# COMPACT_ATOMS: atom_id res chain seq x y z
N MET A 1 1.73 9.01 -20.67
CA MET A 1 1.70 10.06 -19.62
C MET A 1 1.04 9.46 -18.39
N VAL A 2 1.66 9.64 -17.22
CA VAL A 2 1.14 9.10 -15.97
C VAL A 2 -0.05 9.93 -15.51
N HIS A 3 -1.17 9.31 -15.15
CA HIS A 3 -2.39 10.02 -14.78
C HIS A 3 -3.23 9.25 -13.76
N ILE A 4 -4.13 9.95 -13.07
CA ILE A 4 -5.10 9.36 -12.15
C ILE A 4 -6.22 8.68 -12.94
N VAL A 5 -6.45 7.40 -12.69
CA VAL A 5 -7.61 6.66 -13.20
C VAL A 5 -8.76 6.71 -12.20
N ASP A 6 -8.50 6.41 -10.93
CA ASP A 6 -9.52 6.41 -9.88
C ASP A 6 -9.04 7.08 -8.59
N ILE A 7 -9.98 7.72 -7.91
CA ILE A 7 -9.81 8.29 -6.59
C ILE A 7 -10.77 7.58 -5.64
N HIS A 8 -10.24 6.80 -4.70
CA HIS A 8 -11.01 6.04 -3.73
C HIS A 8 -10.83 6.61 -2.31
N ARG A 9 -11.94 6.90 -1.65
CA ARG A 9 -12.00 7.19 -0.22
C ARG A 9 -12.53 5.97 0.52
N HIS A 10 -11.99 5.68 1.71
CA HIS A 10 -12.45 4.58 2.56
C HIS A 10 -13.04 5.13 3.87
N PRO A 11 -14.30 5.59 3.95
CA PRO A 11 -14.84 6.28 5.13
C PRO A 11 -14.69 5.51 6.44
N LEU A 12 -14.89 4.20 6.35
CA LEU A 12 -14.86 3.28 7.47
C LEU A 12 -13.74 2.25 7.26
N LYS A 13 -12.81 2.18 8.22
CA LYS A 13 -11.66 1.26 8.16
C LYS A 13 -12.14 -0.19 8.02
N GLY A 14 -11.59 -0.89 7.01
CA GLY A 14 -11.89 -2.30 6.74
C GLY A 14 -13.08 -2.53 5.80
N TRP A 15 -13.83 -1.49 5.42
CA TRP A 15 -15.05 -1.59 4.61
C TRP A 15 -14.80 -1.15 3.16
N THR A 16 -15.83 -1.20 2.32
CA THR A 16 -15.73 -0.84 0.91
C THR A 16 -15.35 0.63 0.69
N PRO A 17 -14.62 0.94 -0.40
CA PRO A 17 -14.38 2.32 -0.78
C PRO A 17 -15.63 2.96 -1.39
N GLU A 18 -15.58 4.28 -1.52
CA GLU A 18 -16.37 5.05 -2.47
C GLU A 18 -15.45 5.70 -3.52
N SER A 19 -15.92 5.76 -4.76
CA SER A 19 -15.21 6.41 -5.86
C SER A 19 -15.58 7.88 -5.92
N LEU A 20 -14.56 8.74 -6.00
CA LEU A 20 -14.68 10.18 -6.13
C LEU A 20 -14.24 10.61 -7.52
N LYS A 21 -14.97 11.56 -8.13
CA LYS A 21 -14.56 12.17 -9.40
C LYS A 21 -13.51 13.27 -9.20
N ARG A 22 -13.60 13.98 -8.07
CA ARG A 22 -12.70 15.05 -7.66
C ARG A 22 -12.63 15.14 -6.14
N VAL A 23 -11.52 15.63 -5.61
CA VAL A 23 -11.34 15.81 -4.16
C VAL A 23 -10.29 16.87 -3.85
N LYS A 24 -10.52 17.65 -2.80
CA LYS A 24 -9.56 18.64 -2.28
C LYS A 24 -8.81 18.09 -1.08
N LEU A 25 -7.49 18.10 -1.14
CA LEU A 25 -6.60 17.69 -0.05
C LEU A 25 -5.98 18.93 0.60
N LYS A 26 -5.79 18.87 1.92
CA LYS A 26 -5.09 19.90 2.70
C LYS A 26 -3.64 19.47 2.94
N THR A 27 -2.73 20.44 3.08
CA THR A 27 -1.36 20.18 3.54
C THR A 27 -1.39 19.38 4.83
N SER A 28 -0.54 18.34 4.91
CA SER A 28 -0.52 17.41 6.04
C SER A 28 -1.86 16.70 6.31
N GLY A 29 -2.76 16.65 5.33
CA GLY A 29 -4.00 15.87 5.38
C GLY A 29 -3.92 14.59 4.55
N GLY A 30 -5.04 13.87 4.49
CA GLY A 30 -5.32 12.85 3.48
C GLY A 30 -6.54 13.24 2.66
N LEU A 31 -7.18 12.27 2.02
CA LEU A 31 -8.53 12.48 1.47
C LEU A 31 -9.50 12.83 2.63
N PRO A 32 -10.34 13.88 2.49
CA PRO A 32 -11.32 14.23 3.52
C PRO A 32 -12.21 13.03 3.85
N PHE A 33 -12.31 12.69 5.14
CA PHE A 33 -13.00 11.52 5.67
C PHE A 33 -12.40 10.14 5.34
N ASP A 34 -11.19 10.05 4.78
CA ASP A 34 -10.55 8.75 4.58
C ASP A 34 -10.17 8.09 5.91
N ARG A 35 -10.68 6.87 6.11
CA ARG A 35 -10.60 6.06 7.34
C ARG A 35 -10.96 6.89 8.58
N HIS A 36 -11.90 7.82 8.44
CA HIS A 36 -12.31 8.70 9.52
C HIS A 36 -12.99 7.93 10.65
N PHE A 37 -13.74 6.89 10.28
CA PHE A 37 -14.37 5.98 11.21
C PHE A 37 -13.65 4.63 11.27
N ALA A 38 -13.75 3.97 12.41
CA ALA A 38 -13.39 2.56 12.56
C ALA A 38 -14.27 1.91 13.64
N PHE A 39 -14.52 0.61 13.51
CA PHE A 39 -15.05 -0.18 14.61
C PHE A 39 -13.90 -0.81 15.38
N THR A 40 -13.87 -0.66 16.71
CA THR A 40 -12.96 -1.45 17.56
C THR A 40 -13.35 -2.94 17.49
N ASN A 41 -12.41 -3.83 17.79
CA ASN A 41 -12.69 -5.28 17.81
C ASN A 41 -12.73 -5.89 19.21
N GLY A 42 -12.46 -5.11 20.26
CA GLY A 42 -12.46 -5.60 21.65
C GLY A 42 -11.36 -6.61 22.00
N ARG A 43 -10.41 -6.91 21.10
CA ARG A 43 -9.35 -7.91 21.31
C ARG A 43 -8.03 -7.34 21.82
N ARG A 44 -7.97 -6.02 22.05
CA ARG A 44 -6.77 -5.32 22.54
C ARG A 44 -7.11 -4.54 23.80
N GLU A 45 -6.20 -4.54 24.75
CA GLU A 45 -6.31 -3.71 25.95
C GLU A 45 -6.20 -2.22 25.60
N GLU A 46 -5.29 -1.89 24.70
CA GLU A 46 -5.15 -0.55 24.15
C GLU A 46 -6.38 -0.21 23.29
N GLN A 47 -7.17 0.75 23.78
CA GLN A 47 -8.34 1.28 23.10
C GLN A 47 -8.05 2.69 22.57
N PRO A 48 -8.63 3.07 21.41
CA PRO A 48 -8.47 4.41 20.87
C PRO A 48 -8.99 5.46 21.85
N LYS A 49 -8.21 6.53 22.03
CA LYS A 49 -8.61 7.73 22.76
C LYS A 49 -8.79 8.89 21.77
N PRO A 50 -9.62 9.90 22.06
CA PRO A 50 -9.77 11.05 21.18
C PRO A 50 -8.41 11.66 20.78
N GLY A 51 -8.16 11.75 19.48
CA GLY A 51 -6.92 12.28 18.90
C GLY A 51 -5.68 11.39 19.03
N GLY A 52 -5.78 10.25 19.72
CA GLY A 52 -4.72 9.27 19.81
C GLY A 52 -4.73 8.30 18.64
N TRP A 53 -3.54 8.00 18.09
CA TRP A 53 -3.37 6.91 17.15
C TRP A 53 -3.17 5.58 17.90
N VAL A 54 -3.81 4.52 17.42
CA VAL A 54 -3.61 3.15 17.91
C VAL A 54 -3.44 2.22 16.71
N GLN A 55 -2.82 1.06 16.95
CA GLN A 55 -2.48 0.12 15.89
C GLN A 55 -3.72 -0.42 15.16
N ALA A 56 -3.59 -0.65 13.85
CA ALA A 56 -4.67 -1.14 13.00
C ALA A 56 -5.37 -2.41 13.53
N ARG A 57 -4.62 -3.28 14.21
CA ARG A 57 -5.10 -4.53 14.85
C ARG A 57 -6.10 -4.33 16.01
N THR A 58 -6.33 -3.10 16.45
CA THR A 58 -7.35 -2.74 17.44
C THR A 58 -8.74 -2.65 16.80
N PHE A 59 -8.82 -2.55 15.48
CA PHE A 59 -10.07 -2.39 14.74
C PHE A 59 -10.53 -3.69 14.08
N LEU A 60 -11.82 -3.75 13.74
CA LEU A 60 -12.33 -4.74 12.78
C LEU A 60 -11.67 -4.47 11.43
N GLN A 61 -10.93 -5.46 10.93
CA GLN A 61 -10.20 -5.35 9.67
C GLN A 61 -10.16 -6.70 8.97
N LEU A 62 -10.16 -6.64 7.63
CA LEU A 62 -10.25 -7.79 6.73
C LEU A 62 -9.20 -8.88 7.01
N THR A 63 -8.03 -8.53 7.54
CA THR A 63 -6.99 -9.49 7.91
C THR A 63 -7.47 -10.52 8.95
N PHE A 64 -8.31 -10.11 9.91
CA PHE A 64 -8.81 -10.98 10.98
C PHE A 64 -10.29 -11.31 10.85
N PHE A 65 -11.05 -10.49 10.13
CA PHE A 65 -12.49 -10.60 9.93
C PHE A 65 -12.81 -10.49 8.43
N PRO A 66 -12.47 -11.51 7.63
CA PRO A 66 -12.67 -11.49 6.18
C PRO A 66 -14.12 -11.24 5.75
N GLU A 67 -15.10 -11.71 6.53
CA GLU A 67 -16.54 -11.51 6.35
C GLU A 67 -16.94 -10.02 6.27
N LEU A 68 -16.11 -9.12 6.81
CA LEU A 68 -16.27 -7.67 6.68
C LEU A 68 -16.28 -7.20 5.20
N ALA A 69 -15.70 -7.98 4.28
CA ALA A 69 -15.69 -7.69 2.86
C ALA A 69 -17.11 -7.64 2.25
N ALA A 70 -18.08 -8.30 2.87
CA ALA A 70 -19.47 -8.32 2.42
C ALA A 70 -20.27 -7.10 2.89
N PHE A 71 -19.77 -6.36 3.87
CA PHE A 71 -20.40 -5.14 4.37
C PHE A 71 -20.13 -3.96 3.43
N ARG A 72 -21.02 -2.95 3.44
CA ARG A 72 -20.93 -1.76 2.60
C ARG A 72 -21.08 -0.50 3.43
N CYS A 73 -20.39 0.56 3.01
CA CYS A 73 -20.60 1.88 3.57
C CYS A 73 -20.58 2.97 2.49
N GLY A 74 -21.23 4.08 2.80
CA GLY A 74 -21.15 5.33 2.05
C GLY A 74 -21.19 6.53 2.99
N LEU A 75 -20.65 7.66 2.55
CA LEU A 75 -20.62 8.90 3.31
C LEU A 75 -21.16 10.03 2.46
N ASP A 76 -22.16 10.75 2.95
CA ASP A 76 -22.68 11.94 2.27
C ASP A 76 -21.91 13.22 2.61
N ASP A 77 -22.24 14.31 1.92
CA ASP A 77 -21.60 15.61 2.11
C ASP A 77 -21.91 16.24 3.48
N ALA A 78 -22.95 15.78 4.18
CA ALA A 78 -23.29 16.20 5.53
C ALA A 78 -22.51 15.43 6.60
N GLY A 79 -21.67 14.46 6.20
CA GLY A 79 -20.89 13.61 7.10
C GLY A 79 -21.71 12.46 7.71
N VAL A 80 -22.84 12.09 7.11
CA VAL A 80 -23.64 10.94 7.54
C VAL A 80 -23.07 9.67 6.89
N LEU A 81 -22.47 8.83 7.73
CA LEU A 81 -22.02 7.49 7.38
C LEU A 81 -23.22 6.56 7.39
N THR A 82 -23.50 5.92 6.25
CA THR A 82 -24.47 4.82 6.14
C THR A 82 -23.71 3.50 6.04
N MET A 83 -24.12 2.51 6.81
CA MET A 83 -23.55 1.16 6.85
C MET A 83 -24.65 0.14 6.55
N SER A 84 -24.34 -0.89 5.77
CA SER A 84 -25.26 -2.00 5.52
C SER A 84 -24.54 -3.34 5.56
N ALA A 85 -25.24 -4.34 6.10
CA ALA A 85 -24.78 -5.72 6.17
C ALA A 85 -25.41 -6.59 5.07
N PRO A 86 -24.87 -7.80 4.82
CA PRO A 86 -25.39 -8.70 3.79
C PRO A 86 -26.82 -9.20 4.03
N ASP A 87 -27.28 -9.19 5.29
CA ASP A 87 -28.64 -9.58 5.69
C ASP A 87 -29.68 -8.47 5.46
N GLY A 88 -29.26 -7.32 4.93
CA GLY A 88 -30.12 -6.16 4.67
C GLY A 88 -30.27 -5.21 5.86
N SER A 89 -29.73 -5.53 7.03
CA SER A 89 -29.68 -4.59 8.15
C SER A 89 -28.80 -3.37 7.82
N SER A 90 -29.16 -2.21 8.36
CA SER A 90 -28.41 -0.97 8.14
C SER A 90 -28.46 -0.06 9.35
N ALA A 91 -27.45 0.82 9.46
CA ALA A 91 -27.36 1.84 10.48
C ALA A 91 -26.68 3.09 9.94
N GLN A 92 -26.85 4.19 10.67
CA GLN A 92 -26.21 5.46 10.37
C GLN A 92 -25.47 6.02 11.58
N ALA A 93 -24.43 6.80 11.31
CA ALA A 93 -23.70 7.61 12.26
C ALA A 93 -23.32 8.93 11.60
N THR A 94 -23.20 10.02 12.36
CA THR A 94 -22.83 11.34 11.83
C THR A 94 -21.51 11.80 12.42
N ALA A 95 -20.57 12.18 11.55
CA ALA A 95 -19.26 12.71 11.95
C ALA A 95 -19.42 13.91 12.91
N GLY A 96 -18.65 13.92 13.99
CA GLY A 96 -18.69 14.95 15.02
C GLY A 96 -19.94 14.94 15.89
N LYS A 97 -20.77 13.89 15.81
CA LYS A 97 -21.96 13.67 16.67
C LYS A 97 -21.91 12.31 17.35
N PRO A 98 -21.06 12.11 18.38
CA PRO A 98 -20.91 10.83 19.07
C PRO A 98 -22.22 10.26 19.62
N GLU A 99 -23.20 11.10 19.94
CA GLU A 99 -24.55 10.69 20.37
C GLU A 99 -25.31 9.89 19.30
N SER A 100 -24.92 10.01 18.01
CA SER A 100 -25.49 9.23 16.91
C SER A 100 -24.93 7.81 16.80
N PHE A 101 -23.83 7.49 17.50
CA PHE A 101 -23.09 6.23 17.27
C PHE A 101 -23.77 5.00 17.89
N GLY A 102 -24.73 5.20 18.81
CA GLY A 102 -25.42 4.09 19.48
C GLY A 102 -26.10 3.11 18.52
N ALA A 103 -26.68 3.61 17.41
CA ALA A 103 -27.28 2.76 16.38
C ALA A 103 -26.22 1.95 15.62
N ALA A 104 -25.06 2.55 15.33
CA ALA A 104 -23.95 1.88 14.69
C ALA A 104 -23.32 0.80 15.58
N ASP A 105 -23.18 1.08 16.89
CA ASP A 105 -22.72 0.13 17.91
C ASP A 105 -23.66 -1.09 17.97
N ALA A 106 -24.98 -0.86 18.10
CA ALA A 106 -25.94 -1.96 18.15
C ALA A 106 -25.93 -2.79 16.86
N PHE A 107 -25.83 -2.13 15.71
CA PHE A 107 -25.72 -2.78 14.42
C PHE A 107 -24.49 -3.67 14.34
N ILE A 108 -23.27 -3.17 14.62
CA ILE A 108 -22.06 -4.00 14.49
C ILE A 108 -22.04 -5.15 15.52
N GLN A 109 -22.60 -4.93 16.71
CA GLN A 109 -22.66 -5.94 17.78
C GLN A 109 -23.64 -7.07 17.47
N SER A 110 -24.59 -6.86 16.57
CA SER A 110 -25.44 -7.95 16.05
C SER A 110 -24.72 -8.88 15.06
N HIS A 111 -23.55 -8.47 14.55
CA HIS A 111 -22.77 -9.20 13.54
C HIS A 111 -21.43 -9.74 14.03
N PHE A 112 -20.85 -9.13 15.07
CA PHE A 112 -19.53 -9.47 15.57
C PHE A 112 -19.53 -9.65 17.09
N GLU A 113 -19.01 -10.79 17.53
CA GLU A 113 -18.87 -11.14 18.94
C GLU A 113 -17.92 -10.17 19.69
N PRO A 114 -18.19 -9.89 20.97
CA PRO A 114 -17.30 -9.10 21.81
C PRO A 114 -15.93 -9.79 22.00
N GLY A 115 -14.89 -8.98 22.11
CA GLY A 115 -13.59 -9.44 22.55
C GLY A 115 -13.42 -9.34 24.07
N PRO A 116 -12.30 -9.86 24.62
CA PRO A 116 -12.03 -9.85 26.06
C PRO A 116 -11.96 -8.45 26.70
N TYR A 117 -11.78 -7.39 25.91
CA TYR A 117 -11.70 -6.00 26.36
C TYR A 117 -12.94 -5.17 25.99
N GLY A 118 -14.00 -5.79 25.46
CA GLY A 118 -15.29 -5.14 25.21
C GLY A 118 -15.93 -5.52 23.88
N ALA A 119 -17.16 -5.05 23.68
CA ALA A 119 -17.88 -5.17 22.42
C ALA A 119 -17.32 -4.20 21.36
N PRO A 120 -17.47 -4.51 20.06
CA PRO A 120 -17.16 -3.58 18.99
C PRO A 120 -17.92 -2.25 19.13
N ARG A 121 -17.22 -1.13 18.96
CA ARG A 121 -17.80 0.21 19.03
C ARG A 121 -17.26 1.10 17.93
N LEU A 122 -18.11 1.97 17.40
CA LEU A 122 -17.72 2.98 16.42
C LEU A 122 -16.89 4.05 17.10
N VAL A 123 -15.77 4.38 16.48
CA VAL A 123 -14.93 5.51 16.86
C VAL A 123 -14.65 6.37 15.64
N GLU A 124 -14.40 7.65 15.89
CA GLU A 124 -14.01 8.63 14.88
C GLU A 124 -12.67 9.26 15.23
N GLN A 125 -11.97 9.77 14.21
CA GLN A 125 -10.78 10.60 14.41
C GLN A 125 -11.02 12.06 14.06
N ILE A 126 -10.85 12.92 15.07
CA ILE A 126 -11.13 14.36 14.99
C ILE A 126 -9.84 15.19 14.79
N SER A 127 -8.65 14.61 14.99
CA SER A 127 -7.36 15.32 14.96
C SER A 127 -6.74 15.49 13.56
N GLY A 128 -7.54 15.30 12.50
CA GLY A 128 -7.05 15.35 11.10
C GLY A 128 -6.23 14.13 10.66
N HIS A 129 -6.16 13.08 11.48
CA HIS A 129 -5.56 11.79 11.14
C HIS A 129 -6.66 10.76 10.92
N GLY A 130 -6.69 10.05 9.79
CA GLY A 130 -7.54 8.87 9.69
C GLY A 130 -7.02 7.74 10.58
N HIS A 131 -7.82 6.68 10.75
CA HIS A 131 -7.38 5.40 11.29
C HIS A 131 -6.46 4.65 10.30
N TRP A 132 -5.43 5.32 9.81
CA TRP A 132 -4.41 4.80 8.90
C TRP A 132 -3.48 3.81 9.60
N ASP A 133 -2.79 3.01 8.79
CA ASP A 133 -1.91 1.96 9.30
C ASP A 133 -0.60 2.49 9.88
N PHE A 134 -0.23 3.73 9.54
CA PHE A 134 0.91 4.46 10.09
C PHE A 134 0.54 5.92 10.35
N THR A 135 1.31 6.59 11.21
CA THR A 135 1.10 8.00 11.59
C THR A 135 1.56 9.00 10.53
N ASP A 136 2.48 8.60 9.66
CA ASP A 136 3.13 9.40 8.63
C ASP A 136 2.50 9.25 7.23
N THR A 137 1.76 8.16 6.97
CA THR A 137 1.18 7.85 5.65
C THR A 137 -0.29 8.22 5.56
N ARG A 138 -0.66 9.05 4.59
CA ARG A 138 -2.06 9.54 4.42
C ARG A 138 -2.67 9.24 3.06
N ILE A 139 -1.82 8.90 2.08
CA ILE A 139 -2.23 8.58 0.71
C ILE A 139 -1.52 7.29 0.29
N SER A 140 -2.27 6.32 -0.25
CA SER A 140 -1.72 5.16 -0.94
C SER A 140 -1.95 5.28 -2.44
N ILE A 141 -0.89 5.13 -3.23
CA ILE A 141 -0.92 5.22 -4.68
C ILE A 141 -0.63 3.83 -5.27
N ILE A 142 -1.46 3.39 -6.21
CA ILE A 142 -1.41 2.06 -6.82
C ILE A 142 -1.23 2.20 -8.33
N ASN A 143 -0.13 1.65 -8.84
CA ASN A 143 0.08 1.53 -10.27
C ASN A 143 -0.72 0.34 -10.82
N LEU A 144 -1.66 0.59 -11.74
CA LEU A 144 -2.47 -0.46 -12.34
C LEU A 144 -1.65 -1.39 -13.24
N ALA A 145 -0.53 -0.94 -13.81
CA ALA A 145 0.39 -1.81 -14.55
C ALA A 145 1.01 -2.87 -13.64
N THR A 146 1.42 -2.48 -12.43
CA THR A 146 1.89 -3.41 -11.39
C THR A 146 0.81 -4.41 -11.00
N VAL A 147 -0.43 -3.96 -10.83
CA VAL A 147 -1.56 -4.87 -10.48
C VAL A 147 -1.79 -5.91 -11.58
N ARG A 148 -1.68 -5.54 -12.86
CA ARG A 148 -1.81 -6.49 -13.99
C ARG A 148 -0.76 -7.61 -13.93
N VAL A 149 0.51 -7.27 -13.70
CA VAL A 149 1.60 -8.26 -13.56
C VAL A 149 1.41 -9.16 -12.34
N ILE A 150 0.90 -8.61 -11.23
CA ILE A 150 0.58 -9.42 -10.04
C ILE A 150 -0.58 -10.38 -10.33
N ALA A 151 -1.59 -9.95 -11.08
CA ALA A 151 -2.73 -10.79 -11.47
C ALA A 151 -2.31 -11.94 -12.39
N GLU A 152 -1.41 -11.69 -13.34
CA GLU A 152 -0.82 -12.73 -14.18
C GLU A 152 -0.09 -13.79 -13.36
N ALA A 153 0.72 -13.38 -12.37
CA ALA A 153 1.39 -14.28 -11.44
C ALA A 153 0.42 -15.07 -10.56
N ALA A 154 -0.73 -14.49 -10.19
CA ALA A 154 -1.78 -15.18 -9.45
C ALA A 154 -2.60 -16.15 -10.32
N GLY A 155 -2.51 -16.03 -11.66
CA GLY A 155 -3.24 -16.87 -12.61
C GLY A 155 -4.72 -16.50 -12.77
N HIS A 156 -5.16 -15.34 -12.29
CA HIS A 156 -6.53 -14.85 -12.46
C HIS A 156 -6.61 -13.32 -12.27
N PRO A 157 -7.67 -12.66 -12.77
CA PRO A 157 -7.88 -11.23 -12.57
C PRO A 157 -7.91 -10.85 -11.08
N LEU A 158 -7.38 -9.67 -10.73
CA LEU A 158 -7.42 -9.11 -9.39
C LEU A 158 -8.19 -7.79 -9.37
N GLU A 159 -9.17 -7.71 -8.48
CA GLU A 159 -9.87 -6.47 -8.17
C GLU A 159 -8.91 -5.46 -7.53
N ARG A 160 -8.89 -4.24 -8.05
CA ARG A 160 -8.00 -3.16 -7.57
C ARG A 160 -8.31 -2.80 -6.11
N GLU A 161 -9.53 -3.04 -5.65
CA GLU A 161 -10.05 -2.82 -4.30
C GLU A 161 -9.27 -3.64 -3.25
N ARG A 162 -8.68 -4.78 -3.62
CA ARG A 162 -7.84 -5.60 -2.73
C ARG A 162 -6.67 -4.83 -2.14
N PHE A 163 -6.12 -3.89 -2.90
CA PHE A 163 -4.96 -3.08 -2.51
C PHE A 163 -5.33 -1.85 -1.66
N ARG A 164 -6.63 -1.54 -1.54
CA ARG A 164 -7.18 -0.44 -0.71
C ARG A 164 -6.42 0.89 -0.87
N GLY A 165 -6.06 1.19 -2.12
CA GLY A 165 -5.42 2.44 -2.50
C GLY A 165 -6.37 3.63 -2.39
N ASN A 166 -5.80 4.83 -2.46
CA ASN A 166 -6.53 6.08 -2.61
C ASN A 166 -6.45 6.60 -4.04
N LEU A 167 -5.26 6.57 -4.66
CA LEU A 167 -5.06 6.98 -6.05
C LEU A 167 -4.65 5.76 -6.87
N TYR A 168 -5.45 5.41 -7.86
CA TYR A 168 -5.09 4.40 -8.85
C TYR A 168 -4.61 5.12 -10.11
N ILE A 169 -3.46 4.72 -10.62
CA ILE A 169 -2.78 5.44 -11.71
C ILE A 169 -2.45 4.48 -12.85
N ASP A 170 -2.34 5.02 -14.06
CA ASP A 170 -1.86 4.30 -15.23
C ASP A 170 -0.87 5.18 -16.04
N GLY A 171 -0.23 4.59 -17.04
CA GLY A 171 0.79 5.24 -17.87
C GLY A 171 2.22 5.13 -17.33
N LEU A 172 2.43 4.31 -16.29
CA LEU A 172 3.73 3.82 -15.84
C LEU A 172 3.95 2.38 -16.32
N GLU A 173 5.21 1.98 -16.45
CA GLU A 173 5.56 0.57 -16.53
C GLU A 173 5.36 -0.14 -15.18
N PRO A 174 5.16 -1.47 -15.14
CA PRO A 174 5.03 -2.21 -13.89
C PRO A 174 6.23 -1.93 -12.96
N TRP A 175 5.97 -1.66 -11.68
CA TRP A 175 6.94 -1.37 -10.63
C TRP A 175 7.67 -0.03 -10.71
N GLU A 176 7.43 0.77 -11.74
CA GLU A 176 8.10 2.08 -11.91
C GLU A 176 7.80 3.04 -10.76
N GLU A 177 6.69 2.86 -10.02
CA GLU A 177 6.37 3.63 -8.82
C GLU A 177 7.41 3.48 -7.71
N PHE A 178 8.21 2.41 -7.70
CA PHE A 178 9.32 2.23 -6.75
C PHE A 178 10.53 3.13 -7.06
N SER A 179 10.48 3.88 -8.17
CA SER A 179 11.42 4.96 -8.45
C SER A 179 11.12 6.26 -7.69
N TRP A 180 9.95 6.35 -7.06
CA TRP A 180 9.43 7.58 -6.45
C TRP A 180 9.78 7.82 -4.98
N PRO A 181 10.03 6.83 -4.09
CA PRO A 181 10.37 7.11 -2.69
C PRO A 181 11.48 8.17 -2.55
N GLY A 182 11.22 9.17 -1.71
CA GLY A 182 12.09 10.34 -1.50
C GLY A 182 11.87 11.49 -2.49
N ARG A 183 11.12 11.27 -3.59
CA ARG A 183 10.79 12.30 -4.60
C ARG A 183 9.43 12.93 -4.34
N GLN A 184 9.15 14.00 -5.05
CA GLN A 184 7.88 14.70 -5.02
C GLN A 184 7.08 14.45 -6.30
N LEU A 185 5.78 14.22 -6.15
CA LEU A 185 4.81 14.19 -7.25
C LEU A 185 4.03 15.51 -7.27
N THR A 186 3.80 16.04 -8.47
CA THR A 186 2.95 17.21 -8.71
C THR A 186 1.73 16.79 -9.51
N ILE A 187 0.54 17.23 -9.07
CA ILE A 187 -0.76 16.97 -9.71
C ILE A 187 -1.54 18.29 -9.66
N GLY A 188 -1.46 19.09 -10.73
CA GLY A 188 -1.90 20.48 -10.68
C GLY A 188 -1.19 21.25 -9.55
N ASP A 189 -1.96 21.79 -8.60
CA ASP A 189 -1.44 22.50 -7.42
C ASP A 189 -1.07 21.55 -6.25
N LEU A 190 -1.48 20.29 -6.29
CA LEU A 190 -1.20 19.32 -5.24
C LEU A 190 0.26 18.86 -5.34
N ARG A 191 0.95 18.82 -4.20
CA ARG A 191 2.27 18.20 -4.07
C ARG A 191 2.24 17.06 -3.05
N LEU A 192 2.69 15.89 -3.48
CA LEU A 192 2.81 14.69 -2.66
C LEU A 192 4.28 14.33 -2.48
N ASP A 193 4.73 14.18 -1.24
CA ASP A 193 6.05 13.61 -0.97
C ASP A 193 5.91 12.10 -0.81
N VAL A 194 6.60 11.33 -1.64
CA VAL A 194 6.52 9.86 -1.61
C VAL A 194 7.47 9.34 -0.55
N LEU A 195 6.94 8.56 0.38
CA LEU A 195 7.65 8.10 1.57
C LEU A 195 8.32 6.75 1.32
N ARG A 196 7.53 5.75 0.91
CA ARG A 196 8.00 4.35 0.83
C ARG A 196 7.07 3.44 0.02
N PRO A 197 7.56 2.29 -0.47
CA PRO A 197 6.73 1.20 -0.98
C PRO A 197 5.76 0.64 0.08
N VAL A 198 4.60 0.15 -0.37
CA VAL A 198 3.60 -0.48 0.51
C VAL A 198 3.81 -2.00 0.54
N GLN A 199 4.18 -2.53 1.71
CA GLN A 199 4.21 -3.98 1.92
C GLN A 199 2.78 -4.53 2.02
N ARG A 200 2.44 -5.55 1.23
CA ARG A 200 1.11 -6.15 1.19
C ARG A 200 1.00 -7.32 2.15
N CYS A 201 -0.04 -7.28 2.98
CA CYS A 201 -0.36 -8.32 3.97
C CYS A 201 -1.46 -9.25 3.44
N ALA A 202 -1.79 -10.29 4.21
CA ALA A 202 -2.80 -11.29 3.86
C ALA A 202 -4.19 -10.71 3.52
N MET A 203 -4.47 -9.46 3.86
CA MET A 203 -5.70 -8.77 3.44
C MET A 203 -5.86 -8.74 1.91
N THR A 204 -4.78 -8.62 1.14
CA THR A 204 -4.90 -8.57 -0.33
C THR A 204 -5.38 -9.88 -0.95
N SER A 205 -5.33 -10.99 -0.20
CA SER A 205 -5.95 -12.27 -0.57
C SER A 205 -7.46 -12.30 -0.41
N THR A 206 -8.05 -11.34 0.32
CA THR A 206 -9.47 -11.34 0.66
C THR A 206 -10.28 -10.81 -0.51
N GLU A 207 -11.20 -11.60 -1.03
CA GLU A 207 -12.08 -11.23 -2.13
C GLU A 207 -13.06 -10.13 -1.71
N PRO A 208 -13.14 -9.01 -2.45
CA PRO A 208 -14.14 -7.98 -2.20
C PRO A 208 -15.55 -8.56 -2.32
N GLY A 209 -16.41 -8.27 -1.35
CA GLY A 209 -17.80 -8.70 -1.37
C GLY A 209 -18.07 -10.05 -0.71
N THR A 210 -17.20 -11.05 -0.84
CA THR A 210 -17.41 -12.38 -0.21
C THR A 210 -16.57 -12.57 1.05
N GLY A 211 -15.35 -12.04 1.06
CA GLY A 211 -14.36 -12.29 2.12
C GLY A 211 -13.54 -13.56 1.91
N GLU A 212 -13.81 -14.32 0.85
CA GLU A 212 -13.10 -15.57 0.60
C GLU A 212 -11.61 -15.34 0.32
N ARG A 213 -10.77 -16.31 0.71
CA ARG A 213 -9.32 -16.28 0.49
C ARG A 213 -8.89 -17.52 -0.26
N ALA A 214 -9.12 -17.52 -1.57
CA ALA A 214 -8.79 -18.64 -2.44
C ALA A 214 -7.28 -18.86 -2.60
N PHE A 215 -6.45 -17.84 -2.34
CA PHE A 215 -5.00 -17.87 -2.54
C PHE A 215 -4.24 -16.97 -1.55
N ASP A 216 -2.94 -17.20 -1.38
CA ASP A 216 -2.05 -16.34 -0.59
C ASP A 216 -1.29 -15.39 -1.53
N LEU A 217 -1.84 -14.20 -1.77
CA LEU A 217 -1.25 -13.24 -2.70
C LEU A 217 0.14 -12.75 -2.25
N PRO A 218 0.36 -12.37 -0.97
CA PRO A 218 1.71 -12.06 -0.51
C PRO A 218 2.71 -13.19 -0.73
N ALA A 219 2.33 -14.45 -0.51
CA ALA A 219 3.22 -15.59 -0.76
C ALA A 219 3.52 -15.78 -2.26
N ILE A 220 2.51 -15.64 -3.12
CA ILE A 220 2.68 -15.66 -4.59
C ILE A 220 3.65 -14.55 -5.01
N MET A 221 3.44 -13.32 -4.54
CA MET A 221 4.31 -12.19 -4.86
C MET A 221 5.74 -12.44 -4.38
N ASN A 222 5.94 -12.90 -3.13
CA ASN A 222 7.27 -13.22 -2.62
C ASN A 222 7.97 -14.31 -3.43
N THR A 223 7.26 -15.38 -3.79
CA THR A 223 7.82 -16.50 -4.57
C THR A 223 8.16 -16.10 -6.00
N THR A 224 7.37 -15.20 -6.59
CA THR A 224 7.44 -14.84 -8.02
C THR A 224 8.31 -13.61 -8.29
N PHE A 225 8.27 -12.63 -7.39
CA PHE A 225 8.97 -11.36 -7.55
C PHE A 225 10.12 -11.20 -6.56
N GLY A 226 10.18 -12.05 -5.53
CA GLY A 226 11.08 -11.81 -4.41
C GLY A 226 10.61 -10.65 -3.53
N HIS A 227 9.33 -10.30 -3.54
CA HIS A 227 8.81 -9.36 -2.56
C HIS A 227 7.29 -9.36 -2.58
N ASN A 228 6.69 -8.79 -1.55
CA ASN A 228 5.26 -8.52 -1.46
C ASN A 228 4.94 -7.01 -1.44
N PHE A 229 5.81 -6.15 -1.98
CA PHE A 229 5.49 -4.72 -2.16
C PHE A 229 4.66 -4.47 -3.42
N CYS A 230 3.70 -3.55 -3.35
CA CYS A 230 2.94 -3.05 -4.50
C CYS A 230 2.43 -1.65 -4.18
N GLY A 231 2.63 -0.65 -5.04
CA GLY A 231 2.24 0.73 -4.76
C GLY A 231 3.12 1.43 -3.71
N VAL A 232 2.87 2.72 -3.49
CA VAL A 232 3.65 3.58 -2.57
C VAL A 232 2.75 4.36 -1.62
N TYR A 233 3.30 4.71 -0.46
CA TYR A 233 2.73 5.68 0.46
C TYR A 233 3.29 7.07 0.20
N ALA A 234 2.42 8.07 0.32
CA ALA A 234 2.78 9.47 0.24
C ALA A 234 2.08 10.30 1.34
N ARG A 235 2.63 11.49 1.57
CA ARG A 235 1.99 12.55 2.38
C ARG A 235 1.74 13.78 1.52
N VAL A 236 0.76 14.58 1.91
CA VAL A 236 0.46 15.85 1.23
C VAL A 236 1.42 16.93 1.70
N GLY A 237 2.43 17.23 0.89
CA GLY A 237 3.40 18.30 1.13
C GLY A 237 2.81 19.69 0.88
N ALA A 238 1.94 19.83 -0.12
CA ALA A 238 1.11 21.01 -0.33
C ALA A 238 -0.29 20.61 -0.82
N GLY A 239 -1.33 21.18 -0.20
CA GLY A 239 -2.71 20.92 -0.56
C GLY A 239 -3.09 21.42 -1.95
N GLY A 240 -4.10 20.79 -2.54
CA GLY A 240 -4.58 21.05 -3.89
C GLY A 240 -5.87 20.28 -4.14
N GLU A 241 -6.51 20.56 -5.27
CA GLU A 241 -7.63 19.75 -5.75
C GLU A 241 -7.16 18.86 -6.90
N ILE A 242 -7.64 17.62 -6.90
CA ILE A 242 -7.36 16.63 -7.95
C ILE A 242 -8.66 16.04 -8.48
N ALA A 243 -8.65 15.58 -9.71
CA ALA A 243 -9.71 14.87 -10.38
C ALA A 243 -9.20 13.63 -11.13
N GLN A 244 -10.11 12.73 -11.49
CA GLN A 244 -9.80 11.65 -12.44
C GLN A 244 -9.31 12.27 -13.76
N GLY A 245 -8.27 11.67 -14.34
CA GLY A 245 -7.63 12.13 -15.56
C GLY A 245 -6.47 13.11 -15.35
N ASP A 246 -6.29 13.65 -14.13
CA ASP A 246 -5.19 14.58 -13.87
C ASP A 246 -3.83 13.90 -14.06
N GLU A 247 -2.93 14.63 -14.72
CA GLU A 247 -1.54 14.21 -14.95
C GLU A 247 -0.74 14.21 -13.64
N ILE A 248 0.14 13.21 -13.51
CA ILE A 248 1.10 13.10 -12.40
C ILE A 248 2.50 13.29 -12.96
N ILE A 249 3.20 14.29 -12.43
CA ILE A 249 4.59 14.58 -12.80
C ILE A 249 5.49 14.25 -11.60
N CYS A 250 6.45 13.37 -11.79
CA CYS A 250 7.47 13.06 -10.78
C CYS A 250 8.66 14.02 -10.92
N GLY A 251 8.88 14.87 -9.93
CA GLY A 251 9.98 15.84 -9.92
C GLY A 251 11.36 15.17 -9.85
N GLU A 252 12.38 15.79 -10.41
CA GLU A 252 13.76 15.29 -10.36
C GLU A 252 14.38 15.45 -8.97
N GLY A 253 15.24 14.49 -8.59
CA GLY A 253 15.96 14.52 -7.32
C GLY A 253 15.13 14.14 -6.09
N LEU A 254 15.82 13.91 -4.98
CA LEU A 254 15.21 13.61 -3.69
C LEU A 254 14.90 14.91 -2.93
N VAL A 255 13.70 15.01 -2.38
CA VAL A 255 13.25 16.10 -1.50
C VAL A 255 13.23 15.69 -0.02
N LEU A 256 13.32 14.39 0.25
CA LEU A 256 13.46 13.81 1.59
C LEU A 256 14.30 12.54 1.52
N ASP A 257 14.90 12.16 2.65
CA ASP A 257 15.49 10.84 2.82
C ASP A 257 14.38 9.83 3.14
N PRO A 258 14.06 8.87 2.24
CA PRO A 258 13.00 7.91 2.47
C PRO A 258 13.35 6.87 3.54
N HIS A 259 14.59 6.86 4.04
CA HIS A 259 15.08 5.98 5.09
C HIS A 259 15.10 6.67 6.47
N ALA A 260 14.92 7.99 6.51
CA ALA A 260 14.84 8.75 7.75
C ALA A 260 13.48 8.59 8.43
N ASP A 261 13.49 8.51 9.77
CA ASP A 261 12.31 8.59 10.64
C ASP A 261 11.16 7.62 10.29
N LEU A 262 11.50 6.36 10.00
CA LEU A 262 10.49 5.33 9.75
C LEU A 262 9.65 5.06 11.02
N PRO A 263 8.31 5.09 10.94
CA PRO A 263 7.46 4.66 12.04
C PRO A 263 7.70 3.19 12.39
N GLU A 264 7.36 2.86 13.63
CA GLU A 264 7.38 1.49 14.13
C GLU A 264 6.63 0.54 13.17
N ARG A 265 7.24 -0.61 12.85
CA ARG A 265 6.73 -1.64 11.92
C ARG A 265 6.66 -1.26 10.44
N ALA A 266 7.23 -0.13 10.05
CA ALA A 266 7.61 0.04 8.65
C ALA A 266 8.43 -1.17 8.20
N ALA A 267 8.20 -1.66 6.99
CA ALA A 267 9.07 -2.68 6.42
C ALA A 267 10.49 -2.10 6.33
N ASP A 268 11.49 -2.90 6.72
CA ASP A 268 12.89 -2.53 6.64
C ASP A 268 13.23 -2.05 5.21
N PRO A 269 13.79 -0.85 5.02
CA PRO A 269 14.22 -0.37 3.71
C PRO A 269 15.15 -1.32 2.97
N ALA A 270 15.87 -2.17 3.71
CA ALA A 270 16.60 -3.31 3.20
C ALA A 270 15.84 -4.12 2.16
N LEU A 271 14.56 -4.36 2.43
CA LEU A 271 13.71 -5.29 1.69
C LEU A 271 12.98 -4.61 0.53
N TRP A 272 13.08 -3.29 0.40
CA TRP A 272 12.34 -2.54 -0.60
C TRP A 272 12.89 -2.85 -1.99
N PRO A 273 12.03 -3.10 -3.00
CA PRO A 273 12.46 -3.24 -4.38
C PRO A 273 13.03 -1.91 -4.89
N ARG A 274 14.13 -1.97 -5.62
CA ARG A 274 14.87 -0.77 -6.06
C ARG A 274 15.43 -0.91 -7.46
N PHE A 275 15.60 0.21 -8.16
CA PHE A 275 16.14 0.22 -9.52
C PHE A 275 17.66 0.30 -9.56
N ALA A 276 18.26 -0.58 -10.35
CA ALA A 276 19.71 -0.64 -10.50
C ALA A 276 20.15 -0.73 -11.95
N ALA A 277 21.31 -0.14 -12.23
CA ALA A 277 22.04 -0.32 -13.46
C ALA A 277 23.07 -1.44 -13.32
N PHE A 278 23.31 -2.13 -14.44
CA PHE A 278 24.20 -3.28 -14.52
C PHE A 278 25.23 -3.05 -15.61
N GLU A 279 26.51 -3.13 -15.25
CA GLU A 279 27.63 -2.94 -16.17
C GLU A 279 28.51 -4.20 -16.21
N PRO A 280 28.79 -4.78 -17.40
CA PRO A 280 29.73 -5.89 -17.51
C PRO A 280 31.15 -5.46 -17.13
N ILE A 281 31.80 -6.22 -16.25
CA ILE A 281 33.21 -5.98 -15.86
C ILE A 281 34.16 -7.12 -16.26
N GLY A 282 33.69 -8.06 -17.09
CA GLY A 282 34.47 -9.18 -17.62
C GLY A 282 34.30 -10.49 -16.82
N HIS A 283 34.72 -11.62 -17.42
CA HIS A 283 34.64 -12.96 -16.80
C HIS A 283 33.25 -13.39 -16.30
N GLY A 284 32.18 -12.89 -16.91
CA GLY A 284 30.80 -13.17 -16.47
C GLY A 284 30.37 -12.39 -15.22
N LEU A 285 31.20 -11.47 -14.73
CA LEU A 285 30.91 -10.60 -13.60
C LEU A 285 30.24 -9.30 -14.05
N MET A 286 29.38 -8.78 -13.19
CA MET A 286 28.62 -7.55 -13.42
C MET A 286 28.78 -6.64 -12.22
N LYS A 287 29.11 -5.37 -12.49
CA LYS A 287 29.09 -4.31 -11.49
C LYS A 287 27.69 -3.77 -11.38
N PHE A 288 27.26 -3.66 -10.13
CA PHE A 288 26.00 -3.06 -9.75
C PHE A 288 26.24 -1.57 -9.43
N SER A 289 25.38 -0.70 -9.94
CA SER A 289 25.28 0.68 -9.48
C SER A 289 23.83 1.05 -9.21
N SER A 290 23.58 1.61 -8.03
CA SER A 290 22.29 2.16 -7.68
C SER A 290 22.00 3.37 -8.57
N THR A 291 20.78 3.47 -9.09
CA THR A 291 20.28 4.69 -9.73
C THR A 291 19.69 5.69 -8.72
N GLN A 292 19.55 5.29 -7.45
CA GLN A 292 18.96 6.08 -6.37
C GLN A 292 20.00 6.39 -5.27
N ALA A 293 20.02 7.64 -4.77
CA ALA A 293 20.92 8.03 -3.69
C ALA A 293 20.56 7.29 -2.37
N GLY A 294 21.57 7.00 -1.54
CA GLY A 294 21.36 6.40 -0.22
C GLY A 294 21.18 4.88 -0.21
N TRP A 295 21.54 4.17 -1.28
CA TRP A 295 21.47 2.71 -1.34
C TRP A 295 22.40 2.05 -0.31
N PRO A 296 21.89 1.47 0.78
CA PRO A 296 22.70 0.58 1.59
C PRO A 296 22.73 -0.75 0.84
N LEU A 297 23.88 -1.13 0.29
CA LEU A 297 24.13 -2.57 0.14
C LEU A 297 23.98 -3.11 1.56
N LEU A 298 23.02 -4.00 1.78
CA LEU A 298 22.75 -4.45 3.14
C LEU A 298 24.02 -5.03 3.74
N GLU A 299 24.51 -4.44 4.82
CA GLU A 299 25.58 -5.06 5.59
C GLU A 299 25.15 -6.49 5.94
N GLY A 300 25.95 -7.49 5.53
CA GLY A 300 25.64 -8.90 5.74
C GLY A 300 24.84 -9.61 4.64
N SER A 301 24.54 -8.95 3.51
CA SER A 301 23.89 -9.60 2.35
C SER A 301 24.80 -10.50 1.51
N ALA A 302 26.05 -10.66 1.93
CA ALA A 302 26.98 -11.61 1.35
C ALA A 302 26.42 -13.05 1.38
N GLY A 303 26.32 -13.66 0.20
CA GLY A 303 25.76 -15.01 0.04
C GLY A 303 24.23 -15.09 0.09
N LEU A 304 23.51 -13.95 0.12
CA LEU A 304 22.06 -13.94 -0.04
C LEU A 304 21.67 -13.85 -1.52
N GLY A 305 20.56 -14.50 -1.87
CA GLY A 305 19.99 -14.42 -3.21
C GLY A 305 19.18 -13.13 -3.42
N MET A 306 19.31 -12.56 -4.60
CA MET A 306 18.49 -11.43 -5.07
C MET A 306 17.84 -11.79 -6.40
N ARG A 307 16.61 -11.31 -6.64
CA ARG A 307 15.89 -11.49 -7.90
C ARG A 307 15.94 -10.19 -8.70
N ILE A 308 16.26 -10.30 -9.98
CA ILE A 308 16.28 -9.17 -10.90
C ILE A 308 15.06 -9.29 -11.83
N LEU A 309 14.12 -8.38 -11.64
CA LEU A 309 12.92 -8.25 -12.46
C LEU A 309 13.15 -7.20 -13.52
N ARG A 310 12.92 -7.57 -14.77
CA ARG A 310 13.01 -6.66 -15.91
C ARG A 310 11.69 -5.93 -16.08
N MET A 311 11.76 -4.73 -16.65
CA MET A 311 10.60 -3.88 -16.93
C MET A 311 10.07 -4.25 -18.31
N GLY A 312 8.97 -5.02 -18.37
CA GLY A 312 8.29 -5.27 -19.64
C GLY A 312 7.23 -6.39 -19.57
N PRO A 313 6.19 -6.34 -20.42
CA PRO A 313 5.09 -7.30 -20.43
C PRO A 313 5.48 -8.69 -20.98
N ASP A 314 6.58 -8.80 -21.70
CA ASP A 314 6.96 -10.04 -22.42
C ASP A 314 7.86 -11.00 -21.61
N GLU A 315 8.12 -10.72 -20.33
CA GLU A 315 9.09 -11.50 -19.54
C GLU A 315 8.47 -12.17 -18.32
N SER A 316 8.38 -13.51 -18.41
CA SER A 316 7.88 -14.34 -17.32
C SER A 316 8.81 -14.28 -16.09
N PRO A 317 8.26 -14.06 -14.89
CA PRO A 317 9.03 -14.03 -13.64
C PRO A 317 9.68 -15.38 -13.28
N ASP A 318 9.25 -16.50 -13.88
CA ASP A 318 9.90 -17.82 -13.73
C ASP A 318 11.31 -17.85 -14.34
N ARG A 319 11.64 -16.86 -15.19
CA ARG A 319 12.95 -16.70 -15.82
C ARG A 319 13.76 -15.56 -15.23
N ALA A 320 13.28 -14.91 -14.17
CA ALA A 320 13.98 -13.80 -13.53
C ALA A 320 15.33 -14.29 -12.96
N PRO A 321 16.48 -13.73 -13.40
CA PRO A 321 17.77 -14.17 -12.91
C PRO A 321 17.88 -13.95 -11.40
N ILE A 322 18.33 -15.00 -10.71
CA ILE A 322 18.75 -14.96 -9.33
C ILE A 322 20.25 -14.70 -9.31
N VAL A 323 20.67 -13.71 -8.52
CA VAL A 323 22.07 -13.32 -8.32
C VAL A 323 22.49 -13.44 -6.88
N GLU A 324 23.76 -13.82 -6.68
CA GLU A 324 24.43 -13.80 -5.38
C GLU A 324 25.43 -12.65 -5.32
N MET A 325 25.41 -11.92 -4.22
CA MET A 325 26.25 -10.75 -4.00
C MET A 325 27.44 -11.08 -3.09
N ARG A 326 28.63 -10.60 -3.47
CA ARG A 326 29.81 -10.64 -2.60
C ARG A 326 29.79 -9.50 -1.57
N PRO A 327 30.56 -9.62 -0.47
CA PRO A 327 30.72 -8.57 0.53
C PRO A 327 31.24 -7.22 -0.03
N ASP A 328 31.92 -7.23 -1.18
CA ASP A 328 32.48 -6.05 -1.85
C ASP A 328 31.48 -5.37 -2.81
N GLY A 329 30.23 -5.85 -2.88
CA GLY A 329 29.19 -5.31 -3.75
C GLY A 329 29.27 -5.79 -5.21
N VAL A 330 30.12 -6.77 -5.53
CA VAL A 330 30.24 -7.35 -6.88
C VAL A 330 29.38 -8.61 -7.02
N LEU A 331 28.58 -8.69 -8.09
CA LEU A 331 27.77 -9.88 -8.39
C LEU A 331 28.62 -10.97 -9.03
N CYS A 332 28.50 -12.19 -8.51
CA CYS A 332 29.46 -13.26 -8.83
C CYS A 332 28.86 -14.48 -9.49
N HIS A 333 27.55 -14.64 -9.41
CA HIS A 333 26.85 -15.70 -10.09
C HIS A 333 25.50 -15.17 -10.59
N VAL A 334 25.23 -15.34 -11.88
CA VAL A 334 23.93 -15.06 -12.47
C VAL A 334 23.38 -16.38 -12.99
N SER A 335 22.27 -16.84 -12.43
CA SER A 335 21.62 -18.11 -12.82
C SER A 335 21.04 -18.10 -14.24
N SER A 336 20.97 -16.94 -14.90
CA SER A 336 20.47 -16.73 -16.26
C SER A 336 21.01 -15.41 -16.83
N PRO A 337 21.00 -15.15 -18.14
CA PRO A 337 21.54 -13.90 -18.69
C PRO A 337 20.86 -12.64 -18.11
N LEU A 338 21.65 -11.67 -17.66
CA LEU A 338 21.15 -10.35 -17.26
C LEU A 338 20.62 -9.56 -18.48
N PRO A 339 19.73 -8.58 -18.26
CA PRO A 339 19.33 -7.66 -19.33
C PRO A 339 20.57 -7.01 -19.95
N LYS A 340 20.56 -6.89 -21.28
CA LYS A 340 21.72 -6.38 -22.04
C LYS A 340 21.97 -4.89 -21.77
N GLN A 341 20.91 -4.11 -21.52
CA GLN A 341 20.94 -2.67 -21.25
C GLN A 341 19.67 -2.24 -20.47
N GLY A 342 19.76 -1.15 -19.69
CA GLY A 342 18.62 -0.53 -18.99
C GLY A 342 18.55 -0.82 -17.49
N PRO A 343 17.81 0.00 -16.71
CA PRO A 343 17.60 -0.25 -15.29
C PRO A 343 16.71 -1.49 -15.10
N ALA A 344 17.03 -2.32 -14.11
CA ALA A 344 16.16 -3.42 -13.69
C ALA A 344 15.74 -3.23 -12.23
N LEU A 345 14.56 -3.73 -11.90
CA LEU A 345 14.09 -3.77 -10.53
C LEU A 345 14.78 -4.93 -9.82
N VAL A 346 15.35 -4.63 -8.67
CA VAL A 346 16.08 -5.57 -7.85
C VAL A 346 15.32 -5.77 -6.55
N SER A 347 15.02 -7.02 -6.28
CA SER A 347 14.25 -7.45 -5.12
C SER A 347 15.10 -8.41 -4.32
N GLY A 348 15.12 -8.27 -3.00
CA GLY A 348 16.07 -9.00 -2.16
C GLY A 348 16.41 -8.26 -0.90
N PRO A 349 17.14 -8.90 0.01
CA PRO A 349 17.71 -10.24 -0.10
C PRO A 349 16.78 -11.35 0.44
N PHE A 350 16.96 -12.60 -0.02
CA PHE A 350 16.28 -13.79 0.51
C PHE A 350 17.22 -14.98 0.59
N GLY A 351 17.30 -15.59 1.77
CA GLY A 351 17.95 -16.88 2.03
C GLY A 351 19.43 -16.96 1.64
N ARG A 352 20.21 -17.81 2.32
CA ARG A 352 21.43 -18.37 1.71
C ARG A 352 21.00 -19.61 0.94
N ARG A 353 21.37 -19.73 -0.33
CA ARG A 353 21.16 -21.00 -1.05
C ARG A 353 22.04 -22.10 -0.50
#